data_AF-A0A4Q9DYA8-F1
#
_entry.id   AF-A0A4Q9DYA8-F1
#
_cell.length_a   1.000
_cell.length_b   1.000
_cell.length_c   1.000
_cell.angle_alpha   90.00
_cell.angle_beta   90.00
_cell.angle_gamma   90.00
#
_symmetry.space_group_name_H-M   'P 1'
#
loop_
_entity.id
_entity.type
_entity.pdbx_description
1 polymer ?
#
loop_
_entity_poly.entity_id
_entity_poly.type
_entity_poly.pdbx_seq_one_letter_code
_entity_poly.pdbx_strand_id
1 'polypeptide(L)'
;MGGMRRMASNEKGISLVEVMAAVTLTAIIIGVAIMLFNSVNLEWNATVNKFTDDSRIRLTTNALTKYLSDANAGYRTNNELRFTTYADGAAKKKSLYLNGANLYLYDFNSANLTDNVSIGSPGVYTNGVLLAGGVNSIKFMNNTGTAEIANPNTYSAGSLVKLDISFQTARTTVTGKSNKDIVKSMTFKLLQI
;
A
#
# COMPACT_ATOMS: atom_id res chain seq x y z
N MET A 1 -0.55 -77.57 -41.01
CA MET A 1 -0.90 -76.42 -41.89
C MET A 1 -2.36 -76.09 -41.61
N GLY A 2 -2.72 -75.18 -40.71
CA GLY A 2 -2.38 -73.76 -40.70
C GLY A 2 -3.64 -72.95 -41.05
N GLY A 3 -4.76 -73.23 -40.38
CA GLY A 3 -6.02 -72.54 -40.61
C GLY A 3 -5.96 -71.12 -40.06
N MET A 4 -5.80 -70.14 -40.94
CA MET A 4 -5.86 -68.72 -40.60
C MET A 4 -7.30 -68.36 -40.17
N ARG A 5 -7.52 -68.29 -38.85
CA ARG A 5 -8.64 -67.51 -38.30
C ARG A 5 -8.39 -66.05 -38.64
N ARG A 6 -9.07 -65.54 -39.67
CA ARG A 6 -9.21 -64.09 -39.86
C ARG A 6 -9.96 -63.56 -38.64
N MET A 7 -9.24 -62.90 -37.73
CA MET A 7 -9.85 -61.98 -36.78
C MET A 7 -10.45 -60.85 -37.61
N ALA A 8 -11.78 -60.82 -37.73
CA ALA A 8 -12.47 -59.65 -38.24
C ALA A 8 -12.15 -58.50 -37.27
N SER A 9 -11.31 -57.57 -37.72
CA SER A 9 -11.14 -56.28 -37.04
C SER A 9 -12.52 -55.64 -36.97
N ASN A 10 -13.03 -55.44 -35.76
CA ASN A 10 -14.35 -54.87 -35.52
C ASN A 10 -14.24 -53.35 -35.73
N GLU A 11 -14.07 -52.94 -36.98
CA GLU A 11 -14.07 -51.53 -37.40
C GLU A 11 -15.51 -51.03 -37.40
N LYS A 12 -16.05 -50.78 -36.22
CA LYS A 12 -17.26 -49.98 -36.09
C LYS A 12 -16.89 -48.54 -36.45
N GLY A 13 -17.25 -48.12 -37.67
CA GLY A 13 -17.14 -46.73 -38.08
C GLY A 13 -17.88 -45.83 -37.10
N ILE A 14 -17.23 -44.75 -36.67
CA ILE A 14 -17.83 -43.75 -35.79
C ILE A 14 -19.04 -43.11 -36.48
N SER A 15 -20.15 -43.02 -35.78
CA SER A 15 -21.36 -42.37 -36.29
C SER A 15 -21.19 -40.84 -36.30
N LEU A 16 -21.77 -40.15 -37.28
CA LEU A 16 -21.75 -38.68 -37.34
C LEU A 16 -22.29 -38.04 -36.04
N VAL A 17 -23.28 -38.69 -35.40
CA VAL A 17 -23.86 -38.24 -34.13
C VAL A 17 -22.85 -38.37 -32.99
N GLU A 18 -22.02 -39.41 -32.99
CA GLU A 18 -20.95 -39.59 -32.00
C GLU A 18 -19.85 -38.54 -32.17
N VAL A 19 -19.49 -38.19 -33.41
CA VAL A 19 -18.55 -37.08 -33.68
C VAL A 19 -19.12 -35.76 -33.18
N MET A 20 -20.37 -35.44 -33.50
CA MET A 20 -21.00 -34.20 -33.07
C MET A 20 -21.13 -34.12 -31.54
N ALA A 21 -21.48 -35.23 -30.89
CA ALA A 21 -21.50 -35.31 -29.43
C ALA A 21 -20.10 -35.08 -28.84
N ALA A 22 -19.07 -35.73 -29.39
CA ALA A 22 -17.69 -35.56 -28.95
C ALA A 22 -17.19 -34.11 -29.12
N VAL A 23 -17.46 -33.48 -30.27
CA VAL A 23 -17.09 -32.07 -30.52
C VAL A 23 -17.82 -31.12 -29.56
N THR A 24 -19.11 -31.34 -29.33
CA THR A 24 -19.92 -30.50 -28.43
C THR A 24 -19.43 -30.62 -26.99
N LEU A 25 -19.18 -31.84 -26.50
CA LEU A 25 -18.62 -32.08 -25.17
C LEU A 25 -17.23 -31.44 -25.03
N THR A 26 -16.37 -31.58 -26.04
CA THR A 26 -15.04 -30.95 -26.03
C THR A 26 -15.14 -29.42 -25.99
N ALA A 27 -16.05 -28.82 -26.77
CA ALA A 27 -16.27 -27.38 -26.77
C ALA A 27 -16.76 -26.86 -25.42
N ILE A 28 -17.69 -27.58 -24.77
CA ILE A 28 -18.17 -27.24 -23.41
C ILE A 28 -17.02 -27.30 -22.40
N ILE A 29 -16.23 -28.38 -22.42
CA ILE A 29 -15.10 -28.57 -21.50
C ILE A 29 -14.06 -27.46 -21.70
N ILE A 30 -13.67 -27.16 -22.94
CA ILE A 30 -12.73 -26.08 -23.25
C ILE A 30 -13.29 -24.72 -22.81
N GLY A 31 -14.57 -24.44 -23.07
CA GLY A 31 -15.22 -23.21 -22.67
C GLY A 31 -15.17 -23.00 -21.15
N VAL A 32 -15.51 -24.02 -20.38
CA VAL A 32 -15.43 -23.99 -18.91
C VAL A 32 -13.98 -23.82 -18.44
N ALA A 33 -13.02 -24.54 -19.05
CA ALA A 33 -11.61 -24.43 -18.70
C ALA A 33 -11.05 -23.01 -18.91
N ILE A 34 -11.42 -22.35 -20.01
CA ILE A 34 -11.03 -20.96 -20.28
C ILE A 34 -11.63 -20.00 -19.24
N MET A 35 -12.91 -20.18 -18.90
CA MET A 35 -13.57 -19.36 -17.86
C MET A 35 -12.89 -19.52 -16.50
N LEU A 36 -12.56 -20.76 -16.11
CA LEU A 36 -11.83 -21.04 -14.87
C LEU A 36 -10.43 -20.43 -14.88
N PHE A 37 -9.68 -20.57 -15.98
CA PHE A 37 -8.35 -20.00 -16.10
C PHE A 37 -8.37 -18.48 -15.93
N ASN A 38 -9.31 -17.79 -16.58
CA ASN A 38 -9.46 -16.34 -16.43
C ASN A 38 -9.82 -15.94 -15.00
N SER A 39 -10.70 -16.70 -14.34
CA SER A 39 -11.06 -16.46 -12.94
C SER A 39 -9.85 -16.58 -12.00
N VAL A 40 -9.07 -17.66 -12.14
CA VAL A 40 -7.86 -17.90 -11.32
C VAL A 40 -6.81 -16.82 -11.57
N ASN A 41 -6.61 -16.41 -12.82
CA ASN A 41 -5.64 -15.37 -13.14
C ASN A 41 -6.04 -14.00 -12.55
N LEU A 42 -7.33 -13.66 -12.56
CA LEU A 42 -7.83 -12.44 -11.91
C LEU A 42 -7.62 -12.48 -10.39
N GLU A 43 -7.91 -13.62 -9.75
CA GLU A 43 -7.71 -13.81 -8.32
C GLU A 43 -6.22 -13.75 -7.93
N TRP A 44 -5.36 -14.36 -8.73
CA TRP A 44 -3.91 -14.30 -8.53
C TRP A 44 -3.39 -12.86 -8.58
N ASN A 45 -3.75 -12.11 -9.62
CA ASN A 45 -3.35 -10.71 -9.75
C ASN A 45 -3.89 -9.83 -8.62
N ALA A 46 -5.13 -10.05 -8.19
CA ALA A 46 -5.71 -9.36 -7.04
C ALA A 46 -4.92 -9.66 -5.74
N THR A 47 -4.51 -10.91 -5.55
CA THR A 47 -3.74 -11.37 -4.39
C THR A 47 -2.34 -10.77 -4.37
N VAL A 48 -1.63 -10.78 -5.51
CA VAL A 48 -0.29 -10.21 -5.64
C VAL A 48 -0.30 -8.70 -5.39
N ASN A 49 -1.27 -7.97 -5.96
CA ASN A 49 -1.41 -6.53 -5.73
C ASN A 49 -1.68 -6.23 -4.25
N LYS A 50 -2.62 -6.95 -3.63
CA LYS A 50 -2.90 -6.81 -2.19
C LYS A 50 -1.66 -7.06 -1.34
N PHE A 51 -0.92 -8.13 -1.61
CA PHE A 51 0.29 -8.46 -0.86
C PHE A 51 1.37 -7.38 -1.00
N THR A 52 1.55 -6.86 -2.21
CA THR A 52 2.52 -5.78 -2.49
C THR A 52 2.14 -4.50 -1.76
N ASP A 53 0.86 -4.11 -1.81
CA ASP A 53 0.35 -2.93 -1.12
C ASP A 53 0.45 -3.05 0.39
N ASP A 54 0.04 -4.19 0.95
CA ASP A 54 0.14 -4.45 2.40
C ASP A 54 1.60 -4.44 2.87
N SER A 55 2.53 -4.98 2.07
CA SER A 55 3.96 -4.96 2.35
C SER A 55 4.53 -3.54 2.35
N ARG A 56 4.20 -2.73 1.33
CA ARG A 56 4.62 -1.32 1.23
C ARG A 56 4.08 -0.48 2.38
N ILE A 57 2.80 -0.64 2.70
CA ILE A 57 2.17 0.06 3.83
C ILE A 57 2.89 -0.31 5.13
N ARG A 58 3.15 -1.60 5.38
CA ARG A 58 3.87 -2.05 6.58
C ARG A 58 5.28 -1.48 6.69
N LEU A 59 6.04 -1.47 5.59
CA LEU A 59 7.38 -0.87 5.57
C LEU A 59 7.32 0.62 5.91
N THR A 60 6.37 1.35 5.33
CA THR A 60 6.15 2.77 5.61
C THR A 60 5.81 3.01 7.08
N THR A 61 4.84 2.27 7.63
CA THR A 61 4.43 2.42 9.03
C THR A 61 5.56 2.05 10.00
N ASN A 62 6.38 1.06 9.66
CA ASN A 62 7.53 0.68 10.48
C ASN A 62 8.62 1.78 10.45
N ALA A 63 8.91 2.33 9.27
CA ALA A 63 9.85 3.43 9.13
C ALA A 63 9.38 4.66 9.93
N LEU A 64 8.10 5.02 9.81
CA LEU A 64 7.53 6.14 10.56
C LEU A 64 7.53 5.91 12.06
N THR A 65 7.17 4.71 12.51
CA THR A 65 7.22 4.34 13.93
C THR A 65 8.63 4.55 14.49
N LYS A 66 9.67 4.13 13.75
CA LYS A 66 11.07 4.33 14.15
C LYS A 66 11.43 5.81 14.30
N TYR A 67 10.99 6.68 13.40
CA TYR A 67 11.33 8.11 13.49
C TYR A 67 10.49 8.85 14.54
N LEU A 68 9.24 8.44 14.74
CA LEU A 68 8.31 9.11 15.64
C LEU A 68 8.42 8.61 17.09
N SER A 69 8.95 7.41 17.33
CA SER A 69 9.20 6.90 18.69
C SER A 69 10.19 7.76 19.46
N ASP A 70 11.17 8.34 18.75
CA ASP A 70 12.25 9.13 19.33
C ASP A 70 11.98 10.63 19.26
N ALA A 71 10.76 11.02 18.86
CA ALA A 71 10.37 12.40 18.73
C ALA A 71 10.13 13.04 20.10
N ASN A 72 10.72 14.21 20.36
CA ASN A 72 10.54 14.96 21.62
C ASN A 72 9.58 16.16 21.45
N ALA A 73 9.73 16.89 20.35
CA ALA A 73 8.90 18.05 20.04
C ALA A 73 8.34 17.91 18.62
N GLY A 74 7.16 18.46 18.39
CA GLY A 74 6.51 18.43 17.10
C GLY A 74 5.88 19.77 16.73
N TYR A 75 5.78 20.04 15.44
CA TYR A 75 5.05 21.17 14.89
C TYR A 75 4.33 20.70 13.62
N ARG A 76 3.01 20.82 13.63
CA ARG A 76 2.17 20.57 12.47
C ARG A 76 2.02 21.86 11.67
N THR A 77 2.24 21.78 10.37
CA THR A 77 1.88 22.83 9.42
C THR A 77 1.37 22.22 8.12
N ASN A 78 0.17 22.59 7.69
CA ASN A 78 -0.46 22.12 6.45
C ASN A 78 -0.32 20.59 6.25
N ASN A 79 0.41 20.18 5.21
CA ASN A 79 0.69 18.80 4.81
C ASN A 79 2.01 18.26 5.41
N GLU A 80 2.46 18.85 6.51
CA GLU A 80 3.77 18.64 7.08
C GLU A 80 3.71 18.43 8.59
N LEU A 81 4.47 17.47 9.08
CA LEU A 81 4.84 17.37 10.49
C LEU A 81 6.34 17.49 10.63
N ARG A 82 6.78 18.52 11.32
CA ARG A 82 8.16 18.72 11.71
C ARG A 82 8.36 18.21 13.12
N PHE A 83 9.45 17.52 13.38
CA PHE A 83 9.70 16.97 14.70
C PHE A 83 11.19 16.84 14.97
N THR A 84 11.56 16.90 16.25
CA THR A 84 12.94 16.70 16.69
C THR A 84 13.13 15.27 17.17
N THR A 85 14.09 14.58 16.56
CA THR A 85 14.56 13.24 16.95
C THR A 85 15.93 13.33 17.59
N TYR A 86 16.29 12.34 18.41
CA TYR A 86 17.64 12.20 18.97
C TYR A 86 18.31 10.97 18.36
N ALA A 87 18.90 11.14 17.18
CA ALA A 87 19.71 10.10 16.56
C ALA A 87 21.18 10.30 16.95
N ASP A 88 21.82 9.25 17.46
CA ASP A 88 23.25 9.22 17.79
C ASP A 88 23.67 10.27 18.84
N GLY A 89 22.77 10.62 19.78
CA GLY A 89 23.03 11.58 20.85
C GLY A 89 22.92 13.06 20.46
N ALA A 90 22.59 13.38 19.20
CA ALA A 90 22.39 14.74 18.73
C ALA A 90 20.92 14.99 18.32
N ALA A 91 20.41 16.18 18.64
CA ALA A 91 19.09 16.61 18.19
C ALA A 91 19.11 16.86 16.68
N LYS A 92 18.33 16.06 15.93
CA LYS A 92 18.12 16.21 14.49
C LYS A 92 16.65 16.52 14.22
N LYS A 93 16.39 17.58 13.48
CA LYS A 93 15.03 17.96 13.07
C LYS A 93 14.70 17.29 11.75
N LYS A 94 13.51 16.70 11.70
CA LYS A 94 12.97 15.99 10.56
C LYS A 94 11.67 16.63 10.12
N SER A 95 11.34 16.49 8.86
CA SER A 95 10.06 16.89 8.30
C SER A 95 9.43 15.73 7.54
N LEU A 96 8.24 15.33 7.96
CA LEU A 96 7.37 14.43 7.24
C LEU A 96 6.45 15.27 6.36
N TYR A 97 6.67 15.24 5.05
CA TYR A 97 5.98 16.12 4.10
C TYR A 97 5.23 15.32 3.04
N LEU A 98 3.94 15.59 2.89
CA LEU A 98 3.13 15.05 1.80
C LEU A 98 3.17 15.99 0.59
N ASN A 99 3.84 15.54 -0.48
CA ASN A 99 3.89 16.22 -1.77
C ASN A 99 3.01 15.47 -2.78
N GLY A 100 1.80 15.97 -3.00
CA GLY A 100 0.80 15.27 -3.81
C GLY A 100 0.52 13.89 -3.22
N ALA A 101 0.77 12.83 -3.99
CA ALA A 101 0.59 11.44 -3.55
C ALA A 101 1.83 10.80 -2.91
N ASN A 102 2.93 11.55 -2.74
CA ASN A 102 4.20 11.02 -2.27
C ASN A 102 4.53 11.58 -0.88
N LEU A 103 4.79 10.67 0.06
CA LEU A 103 5.19 10.99 1.41
C LEU A 103 6.72 10.93 1.52
N TYR A 104 7.31 12.05 1.89
CA TYR A 104 8.75 12.19 2.05
C TYR A 104 9.14 12.45 3.50
N LEU A 105 10.33 12.00 3.87
CA LEU A 105 11.02 12.41 5.07
C LEU A 105 12.24 13.23 4.68
N TYR A 106 12.32 14.46 5.14
CA TYR A 106 13.46 15.36 4.95
C TYR A 106 14.20 15.61 6.26
N ASP A 107 15.46 15.97 6.15
CA ASP A 107 16.17 16.71 7.17
C ASP A 107 15.73 18.18 7.12
N PHE A 108 15.29 18.71 8.25
CA PHE A 108 14.76 20.06 8.38
C PHE A 108 15.79 20.98 9.06
N ASN A 109 16.56 21.67 8.25
CA ASN A 109 17.65 22.55 8.68
C ASN A 109 17.13 23.98 8.91
N SER A 110 16.47 24.20 10.04
CA SER A 110 16.03 25.53 10.49
C SER A 110 16.27 25.72 11.98
N ALA A 111 16.29 26.98 12.43
CA ALA A 111 16.52 27.35 13.83
C ALA A 111 15.38 26.86 14.75
N ASN A 112 14.12 26.92 14.30
CA ASN A 112 12.96 26.45 15.05
C ASN A 112 12.06 25.57 14.16
N LEU A 113 11.34 24.62 14.77
CA LEU A 113 10.34 23.82 14.03
C LEU A 113 9.21 24.70 13.46
N THR A 114 8.92 25.83 14.12
CA THR A 114 7.84 26.75 13.80
C THR A 114 8.17 27.75 12.69
N ASP A 115 9.41 27.79 12.20
CA ASP A 115 9.83 28.79 11.21
C ASP A 115 8.97 28.67 9.94
N ASN A 116 8.48 29.80 9.42
CA ASN A 116 7.62 29.80 8.23
C ASN A 116 8.46 29.71 6.95
N VAL A 117 8.82 28.47 6.58
CA VAL A 117 9.66 28.15 5.43
C VAL A 117 8.93 27.16 4.52
N SER A 118 9.19 27.26 3.21
CA SER A 118 8.60 26.39 2.18
C SER A 118 9.59 25.32 1.72
N ILE A 119 9.09 24.23 1.13
CA ILE A 119 9.91 23.13 0.59
C ILE A 119 10.98 23.60 -0.42
N GLY A 120 10.71 24.69 -1.16
CA GLY A 120 11.63 25.26 -2.14
C GLY A 120 12.71 26.17 -1.55
N SER A 121 12.72 26.36 -0.23
CA SER A 121 13.69 27.22 0.45
C SER A 121 15.09 26.58 0.39
N PRO A 122 16.10 27.24 -0.20
CA PRO A 122 17.42 26.65 -0.38
C PRO A 122 18.05 26.21 0.95
N GLY A 123 18.51 24.96 1.03
CA GLY A 123 19.25 24.45 2.17
C GLY A 123 18.44 24.14 3.44
N VAL A 124 17.13 24.42 3.45
CA VAL A 124 16.24 24.13 4.58
C VAL A 124 15.79 22.67 4.57
N TYR A 125 15.36 22.17 3.42
CA TYR A 125 14.92 20.79 3.25
C TYR A 125 16.00 20.01 2.51
N THR A 126 16.61 19.04 3.19
CA THR A 126 17.73 18.27 2.65
C THR A 126 17.51 16.77 2.84
N ASN A 127 18.27 15.94 2.12
CA ASN A 127 18.25 14.47 2.25
C ASN A 127 16.84 13.85 2.18
N GLY A 128 16.05 14.24 1.19
CA GLY A 128 14.69 13.74 1.00
C GLY A 128 14.65 12.24 0.72
N VAL A 129 14.01 11.48 1.59
CA VAL A 129 13.76 10.04 1.41
C VAL A 129 12.28 9.83 1.12
N LEU A 130 11.97 9.17 0.00
CA LEU A 130 10.60 8.74 -0.30
C LEU A 130 10.24 7.60 0.65
N LEU A 131 9.23 7.80 1.49
CA LEU A 131 8.71 6.78 2.41
C LEU A 131 7.59 5.98 1.75
N ALA A 132 6.68 6.64 1.04
CA ALA A 132 5.58 5.99 0.35
C ALA A 132 5.09 6.80 -0.84
N GLY A 133 4.62 6.09 -1.87
CA GLY A 133 3.77 6.65 -2.93
C GLY A 133 2.32 6.19 -2.77
N GLY A 134 1.39 6.88 -3.43
CA GLY A 134 -0.04 6.58 -3.35
C GLY A 134 -0.68 6.98 -2.03
N VAL A 135 -0.14 7.98 -1.33
CA VAL A 135 -0.74 8.53 -0.11
C VAL A 135 -1.79 9.58 -0.48
N ASN A 136 -3.05 9.35 -0.12
CA ASN A 136 -4.15 10.26 -0.42
C ASN A 136 -4.21 11.42 0.59
N SER A 137 -3.97 11.14 1.87
CA SER A 137 -3.98 12.18 2.91
C SER A 137 -3.23 11.75 4.16
N ILE A 138 -2.84 12.76 4.95
CA ILE A 138 -2.27 12.60 6.29
C ILE A 138 -3.05 13.50 7.24
N LYS A 139 -3.55 12.94 8.34
CA LYS A 139 -4.29 13.66 9.38
C LYS A 139 -3.61 13.49 10.72
N PHE A 140 -3.51 14.58 11.46
CA PHE A 140 -2.98 14.60 12.81
C PHE A 140 -4.16 14.79 13.76
N MET A 141 -4.48 13.76 14.53
CA MET A 141 -5.64 13.74 15.41
C MET A 141 -5.22 13.83 16.87
N ASN A 142 -6.14 14.35 17.69
CA ASN A 142 -5.98 14.40 19.13
C ASN A 142 -5.86 12.98 19.73
N ASN A 143 -5.47 12.91 21.01
CA ASN A 143 -5.23 11.64 21.71
C ASN A 143 -6.47 10.71 21.70
N THR A 144 -7.68 11.25 21.64
CA THR A 144 -8.93 10.47 21.57
C THR A 144 -9.29 10.03 20.15
N GLY A 145 -8.59 10.53 19.12
CA GLY A 145 -8.83 10.21 17.72
C GLY A 145 -10.18 10.72 17.18
N THR A 146 -10.80 11.66 17.88
CA THR A 146 -12.16 12.15 17.58
C THR A 146 -12.16 13.42 16.74
N ALA A 147 -11.07 14.19 16.78
CA ALA A 147 -10.94 15.42 16.01
C ALA A 147 -9.52 15.58 15.46
N GLU A 148 -9.46 16.15 14.27
CA GLU A 148 -8.21 16.61 13.68
C GLU A 148 -7.71 17.85 14.45
N ILE A 149 -6.43 17.86 14.78
CA ILE A 149 -5.79 18.94 15.54
C ILE A 149 -5.72 20.17 14.65
N ALA A 150 -5.92 21.36 15.23
CA ALA A 150 -5.79 22.62 14.51
C ALA A 150 -4.45 22.73 13.75
N ASN A 151 -4.47 23.46 12.65
CA ASN A 151 -3.30 23.75 11.84
C ASN A 151 -3.12 25.27 11.76
N PRO A 152 -1.96 25.84 12.12
CA PRO A 152 -0.78 25.18 12.68
C PRO A 152 -0.96 24.79 14.16
N ASN A 153 -0.15 23.84 14.64
CA ASN A 153 -0.13 23.49 16.07
C ASN A 153 1.25 23.00 16.53
N THR A 154 1.66 23.43 17.72
CA THR A 154 2.88 22.96 18.37
C THR A 154 2.53 21.86 19.38
N TYR A 155 3.33 20.81 19.40
CA TYR A 155 3.23 19.71 20.36
C TYR A 155 4.36 19.82 21.37
N SER A 156 4.01 19.93 22.65
CA SER A 156 4.97 19.89 23.74
C SER A 156 5.43 18.46 24.03
N ALA A 157 6.60 18.34 24.64
CA ALA A 157 7.10 17.09 25.20
C ALA A 157 6.03 16.38 26.05
N GLY A 158 5.96 15.05 25.95
CA GLY A 158 4.95 14.23 26.64
C GLY A 158 3.59 14.12 25.94
N SER A 159 3.30 14.94 24.91
CA SER A 159 2.01 14.92 24.21
C SER A 159 1.78 13.60 23.47
N LEU A 160 0.54 13.09 23.51
CA LEU A 160 0.10 11.98 22.68
C LEU A 160 -0.47 12.51 21.36
N VAL A 161 0.07 12.03 20.25
CA VAL A 161 -0.33 12.42 18.89
C VAL A 161 -0.74 11.18 18.12
N LYS A 162 -1.89 11.24 17.46
CA LYS A 162 -2.34 10.20 16.53
C LYS A 162 -2.14 10.68 15.09
N LEU A 163 -1.53 9.84 14.28
CA LEU A 163 -1.25 10.05 12.86
C LEU A 163 -2.07 9.05 12.04
N ASP A 164 -2.98 9.55 11.22
CA ASP A 164 -3.72 8.75 10.25
C ASP A 164 -3.18 9.02 8.86
N ILE A 165 -2.76 7.95 8.17
CA ILE A 165 -2.28 8.00 6.80
C ILE A 165 -3.23 7.18 5.94
N SER A 166 -3.83 7.81 4.93
CA SER A 166 -4.66 7.13 3.95
C SER A 166 -3.84 6.78 2.72
N PHE A 167 -3.74 5.49 2.40
CA PHE A 167 -3.10 4.98 1.20
C PHE A 167 -4.16 4.58 0.18
N GLN A 168 -4.02 5.04 -1.06
CA GLN A 168 -4.84 4.60 -2.17
C GLN A 168 -4.23 3.33 -2.78
N THR A 169 -5.00 2.26 -2.79
CA THR A 169 -4.61 0.96 -3.35
C THR A 169 -5.52 0.59 -4.50
N ALA A 170 -4.95 0.14 -5.62
CA ALA A 170 -5.73 -0.32 -6.77
C ALA A 170 -6.00 -1.82 -6.60
N ARG A 171 -7.24 -2.20 -6.33
CA ARG A 171 -7.65 -3.60 -6.21
C ARG A 171 -8.43 -4.04 -7.44
N THR A 172 -8.05 -5.19 -7.98
CA THR A 172 -8.87 -5.87 -8.98
C THR A 172 -9.92 -6.69 -8.23
N THR A 173 -11.19 -6.41 -8.48
CA THR A 173 -12.34 -7.18 -7.99
C THR A 173 -12.95 -7.97 -9.16
N VAL A 174 -13.87 -8.88 -8.84
CA VAL A 174 -14.63 -9.66 -9.84
C VAL A 174 -15.38 -8.74 -10.83
N THR A 175 -15.72 -7.51 -10.41
CA THR A 175 -16.44 -6.50 -11.21
C THR A 175 -15.54 -5.49 -11.93
N GLY A 176 -14.22 -5.55 -11.75
CA GLY A 176 -13.26 -4.63 -12.40
C GLY A 176 -12.22 -4.05 -11.44
N LYS A 177 -11.48 -3.02 -11.87
CA LYS A 177 -10.52 -2.34 -10.99
C LYS A 177 -11.24 -1.28 -10.16
N SER A 178 -11.01 -1.27 -8.85
CA SER A 178 -11.49 -0.23 -7.94
C SER A 178 -10.34 0.30 -7.10
N ASN A 179 -10.33 1.61 -6.87
CA ASN A 179 -9.43 2.23 -5.92
C ASN A 179 -10.06 2.12 -4.53
N LYS A 180 -9.28 1.62 -3.58
CA LYS A 180 -9.68 1.53 -2.18
C LYS A 180 -8.68 2.26 -1.31
N ASP A 181 -9.21 3.14 -0.47
CA ASP A 181 -8.44 3.81 0.55
C ASP A 181 -8.27 2.89 1.76
N ILE A 182 -7.01 2.72 2.18
CA ILE A 182 -6.61 1.99 3.38
C ILE A 182 -6.04 3.02 4.35
N VAL A 183 -6.75 3.25 5.44
CA VAL A 183 -6.27 4.15 6.51
C VAL A 183 -5.45 3.34 7.51
N LYS A 184 -4.25 3.83 7.83
CA LYS A 184 -3.43 3.35 8.93
C LYS A 184 -3.27 4.44 9.96
N SER A 185 -3.71 4.11 11.18
CA SER A 185 -3.54 4.95 12.36
C SER A 185 -2.31 4.51 13.13
N MET A 186 -1.53 5.47 13.59
CA MET A 186 -0.44 5.27 14.53
C MET A 186 -0.57 6.27 15.66
N THR A 187 -0.35 5.82 16.90
CA THR A 187 -0.30 6.72 18.06
C THR A 187 1.10 6.70 18.61
N PHE A 188 1.68 7.87 18.84
CA PHE A 188 2.99 8.01 19.45
C PHE A 188 2.93 9.07 20.56
N LYS A 189 3.78 8.88 21.56
CA LYS A 189 3.98 9.83 22.65
C LYS A 189 5.29 10.56 22.39
N LEU A 190 5.26 11.88 22.42
CA LEU A 190 6.48 12.66 22.39
C LEU A 190 7.27 12.44 23.68
N LEU A 191 8.57 12.22 23.56
CA LEU A 191 9.46 12.01 24.69
C LEU A 191 9.50 13.26 25.59
N GLN A 192 9.51 13.03 26.89
CA GLN A 192 9.76 14.04 27.90
C GLN A 192 11.23 13.91 28.31
N ILE A 193 12.06 14.85 27.86
CA ILE A 193 13.48 14.95 28.21
C ILE A 193 13.64 16.16 29.13
#